data_AF-A0A7J4P4L3-F1
#
_entry.id   AF-A0A7J4P4L3-F1
#
_cell.length_a   1.000
_cell.length_b   1.000
_cell.length_c   1.000
_cell.angle_alpha   90.00
_cell.angle_beta   90.00
_cell.angle_gamma   90.00
#
_symmetry.space_group_name_H-M   'P 1'
#
loop_
_entity.id
_entity.type
_entity.pdbx_description
1 polymer ?
#
loop_
_entity_poly.entity_id
_entity_poly.type
_entity_poly.pdbx_seq_one_letter_code
_entity_poly.pdbx_strand_id
1 'polypeptide(L)'
;MGINRAEASALKRERQRQLIEFIKKSPRTRAELQSIFSSWERSDRTLRNYLEDLKGIGVIFYDDENNRYTWCENKRIYTKKEYDVALKHSKLITLSHNEPYFWGFNNFEPHAAIKCLGNPNDQQFELFREHLQSGYPDIWNILENYQQKYQEVPEKGMFELRENSPEIVAKRREIFKLEAQLANEVYHIVDLVVHGTPLNGTCENCTSKHLSIIKE
;
A
#
# COMPACT_ATOMS: atom_id res chain seq x y z
N MET A 1 39.79 0.72 -24.78
CA MET A 1 38.75 -0.33 -24.65
C MET A 1 37.48 0.35 -24.16
N GLY A 2 36.47 0.48 -25.03
CA GLY A 2 35.19 1.08 -24.63
C GLY A 2 34.37 0.05 -23.87
N ILE A 3 33.92 0.38 -22.66
CA ILE A 3 32.99 -0.47 -21.89
C ILE A 3 31.71 -0.62 -22.70
N ASN A 4 31.24 -1.86 -22.89
CA ASN A 4 29.99 -2.11 -23.59
C ASN A 4 28.84 -1.46 -22.81
N ARG A 5 27.87 -0.84 -23.51
CA ARG A 5 26.73 -0.14 -22.89
C ARG A 5 25.94 -1.05 -21.92
N ALA A 6 25.88 -2.35 -22.20
CA ALA A 6 25.27 -3.34 -21.33
C ALA A 6 26.04 -3.50 -20.00
N GLU A 7 27.37 -3.58 -20.05
CA GLU A 7 28.24 -3.72 -18.89
C GLU A 7 28.20 -2.48 -17.99
N ALA A 8 28.17 -1.29 -18.60
CA ALA A 8 28.02 -0.04 -17.87
C ALA A 8 26.68 0.05 -17.12
N SER A 9 25.60 -0.45 -17.73
CA SER A 9 24.26 -0.51 -17.11
C SER A 9 24.22 -1.51 -15.95
N ALA A 10 24.80 -2.69 -16.12
CA ALA A 10 24.89 -3.70 -15.06
C ALA A 10 25.69 -3.18 -13.86
N LEU A 11 26.84 -2.55 -14.10
CA LEU A 11 27.67 -1.98 -13.05
C LEU A 11 26.98 -0.83 -12.30
N LYS A 12 26.19 0.00 -13.01
CA LYS A 12 25.35 1.02 -12.37
C LYS A 12 24.35 0.40 -11.41
N ARG A 13 23.62 -0.64 -11.86
CA ARG A 13 22.60 -1.33 -11.04
C ARG A 13 23.21 -1.97 -9.80
N GLU A 14 24.35 -2.64 -9.93
CA GLU A 14 25.02 -3.27 -8.79
C GLU A 14 25.42 -2.25 -7.72
N ARG A 15 25.93 -1.07 -8.14
CA ARG A 15 26.26 0.01 -7.21
C ARG A 15 25.04 0.62 -6.53
N GLN A 16 23.94 0.78 -7.26
CA GLN A 16 22.67 1.23 -6.68
C GLN A 16 22.14 0.21 -5.66
N ARG A 17 22.26 -1.10 -5.95
CA ARG A 17 21.95 -2.18 -5.01
C ARG A 17 22.77 -2.09 -3.74
N GLN A 18 24.09 -1.88 -3.86
CA GLN A 18 24.97 -1.72 -2.70
C GLN A 18 24.58 -0.50 -1.85
N LEU A 19 24.28 0.65 -2.46
CA LEU A 19 23.80 1.84 -1.74
C LEU A 19 22.52 1.55 -0.95
N ILE A 20 21.57 0.84 -1.57
CA ILE A 20 20.34 0.40 -0.92
C ILE A 20 20.65 -0.45 0.32
N GLU A 21 21.53 -1.44 0.21
CA GLU A 21 21.88 -2.31 1.34
C GLU A 21 22.52 -1.55 2.51
N PHE A 22 23.29 -0.49 2.24
CA PHE A 22 23.81 0.37 3.30
C PHE A 22 22.74 1.21 3.99
N ILE A 23 21.76 1.70 3.23
CA ILE A 23 20.66 2.53 3.74
C ILE A 23 19.63 1.68 4.48
N LYS A 24 19.37 0.44 4.03
CA LYS A 24 18.50 -0.54 4.71
C LYS A 24 18.98 -0.86 6.13
N LYS A 25 20.30 -0.97 6.33
CA LYS A 25 20.87 -1.27 7.66
C LYS A 25 20.62 -0.15 8.66
N SER A 26 20.63 1.10 8.21
CA SER A 26 20.36 2.28 9.04
C SER A 26 20.31 3.53 8.16
N PRO A 27 19.48 4.55 8.48
CA PRO A 27 19.47 5.83 7.77
C PRO A 27 20.85 6.49 7.70
N ARG A 28 21.27 6.94 6.50
CA ARG A 28 22.63 7.47 6.25
C ARG A 28 22.62 8.90 5.76
N THR A 29 23.52 9.73 6.27
CA THR A 29 23.81 11.04 5.69
C THR A 29 24.52 10.90 4.34
N ARG A 30 24.48 11.96 3.53
CA ARG A 30 25.25 12.00 2.28
C ARG A 30 26.76 11.80 2.50
N ALA A 31 27.31 12.33 3.59
CA ALA A 31 28.73 12.22 3.90
C ALA A 31 29.14 10.76 4.21
N GLU A 32 28.31 10.02 4.94
CA GLU A 32 28.51 8.59 5.19
C GLU A 32 28.43 7.77 3.89
N LEU A 33 27.50 8.09 3.00
CA LEU A 33 27.40 7.42 1.70
C LEU A 33 28.61 7.78 0.81
N GLN A 34 29.09 9.02 0.86
CA GLN A 34 30.26 9.47 0.10
C GLN A 34 31.54 8.77 0.55
N SER A 35 31.75 8.54 1.85
CA SER A 35 32.95 7.83 2.32
C SER A 35 32.98 6.38 1.80
N ILE A 36 31.83 5.70 1.80
CA ILE A 36 31.67 4.37 1.20
C ILE A 36 31.91 4.42 -0.30
N PHE A 37 31.30 5.40 -0.99
CA PHE A 37 31.36 5.53 -2.45
C PHE A 37 32.72 5.96 -2.98
N SER A 38 33.52 6.67 -2.17
CA SER A 38 34.87 7.11 -2.54
C SER A 38 35.82 5.92 -2.74
N SER A 39 35.56 4.78 -2.08
CA SER A 39 36.27 3.53 -2.33
C SER A 39 36.05 2.96 -3.75
N TRP A 40 35.05 3.47 -4.48
CA TRP A 40 34.75 3.04 -5.86
C TRP A 40 35.39 3.95 -6.93
N GLU A 41 36.24 4.88 -6.52
CA GLU A 41 36.91 5.86 -7.39
C GLU A 41 35.91 6.68 -8.24
N ARG A 42 34.84 7.16 -7.61
CA ARG A 42 33.79 7.92 -8.30
C ARG A 42 33.58 9.30 -7.71
N SER A 43 33.17 10.21 -8.60
CA SER A 43 32.83 11.58 -8.23
C SER A 43 31.59 11.66 -7.35
N ASP A 44 31.54 12.69 -6.49
CA ASP A 44 30.34 13.09 -5.74
C ASP A 44 29.12 13.32 -6.64
N ARG A 45 29.34 13.80 -7.88
CA ARG A 45 28.29 13.94 -8.89
C ARG A 45 27.63 12.60 -9.23
N THR A 46 28.40 11.51 -9.29
CA THR A 46 27.87 10.17 -9.59
C THR A 46 27.02 9.65 -8.44
N LEU A 47 27.47 9.84 -7.19
CA LEU A 47 26.67 9.49 -6.02
C LEU A 47 25.35 10.25 -6.01
N ARG A 48 25.38 11.57 -6.26
CA ARG A 48 24.17 12.40 -6.35
C ARG A 48 23.20 11.87 -7.39
N ASN A 49 23.68 11.55 -8.60
CA ASN A 49 22.83 10.99 -9.64
C ASN A 49 22.19 9.66 -9.22
N TYR A 50 22.93 8.79 -8.54
CA TYR A 50 22.37 7.52 -8.06
C TYR A 50 21.32 7.72 -6.98
N LEU A 51 21.54 8.64 -6.04
CA LEU A 51 20.57 8.97 -5.01
C LEU A 51 19.31 9.60 -5.60
N GLU A 52 19.44 10.50 -6.57
CA GLU A 52 18.30 11.07 -7.28
C GLU A 52 17.55 10.02 -8.12
N ASP A 53 18.26 9.10 -8.78
CA ASP A 53 17.62 7.97 -9.47
C ASP A 53 16.81 7.12 -8.49
N LEU A 54 17.41 6.74 -7.35
CA LEU A 54 16.79 5.94 -6.29
C LEU A 54 15.59 6.64 -5.63
N LYS A 55 15.69 7.96 -5.41
CA LYS A 55 14.57 8.81 -4.97
C LYS A 55 13.46 8.86 -6.01
N GLY A 56 13.82 9.05 -7.28
CA GLY A 56 12.89 9.13 -8.40
C GLY A 56 12.05 7.86 -8.58
N ILE A 57 12.62 6.71 -8.23
CA ILE A 57 11.91 5.42 -8.24
C ILE A 57 11.29 5.05 -6.86
N GLY A 58 11.35 5.96 -5.88
CA GLY A 58 10.68 5.82 -4.58
C GLY A 58 11.31 4.81 -3.63
N VAL A 59 12.55 4.41 -3.87
CA VAL A 59 13.25 3.37 -3.09
C VAL A 59 13.85 3.91 -1.81
N ILE A 60 14.27 5.17 -1.86
CA ILE A 60 14.75 5.91 -0.71
C ILE A 60 14.06 7.28 -0.69
N PHE A 61 13.97 7.87 0.49
CA PHE A 61 13.63 9.29 0.63
C PHE A 61 14.71 10.00 1.43
N TYR A 62 14.71 11.32 1.33
CA TYR A 62 15.57 12.16 2.14
C TYR A 62 14.73 12.78 3.25
N ASP A 63 15.11 12.50 4.48
CA ASP A 63 14.56 13.10 5.69
C ASP A 63 15.30 14.42 5.94
N ASP A 64 14.63 15.53 5.66
CA ASP A 64 15.20 16.88 5.82
C ASP A 64 15.43 17.25 7.29
N GLU A 65 14.64 16.71 8.22
CA GLU A 65 14.78 17.00 9.65
C GLU A 65 16.05 16.36 10.22
N ASN A 66 16.32 15.12 9.81
CA ASN A 66 17.47 14.35 10.29
C ASN A 66 18.66 14.38 9.33
N ASN A 67 18.53 15.02 8.17
CA ASN A 67 19.54 15.14 7.12
C ASN A 67 20.07 13.76 6.66
N ARG A 68 19.15 12.79 6.51
CA ARG A 68 19.46 11.37 6.26
C ARG A 68 18.62 10.78 5.13
N TYR A 69 19.24 9.91 4.34
CA TYR A 69 18.56 9.03 3.41
C TYR A 69 18.04 7.81 4.16
N THR A 70 16.77 7.49 3.95
CA THR A 70 16.08 6.39 4.61
C THR A 70 15.50 5.47 3.55
N TRP A 71 15.56 4.16 3.81
CA TRP A 71 14.98 3.13 2.97
C TRP A 71 13.45 3.16 3.07
N CYS A 72 12.77 3.09 1.93
CA CYS A 72 11.32 2.88 1.90
C CYS A 72 11.03 1.38 1.77
N GLU A 73 10.66 0.74 2.88
CA GLU A 73 10.40 -0.71 2.91
C GLU A 73 9.22 -1.17 2.03
N ASN A 74 8.34 -0.25 1.63
CA ASN A 74 7.04 -0.60 1.08
C ASN A 74 6.70 0.01 -0.29
N LYS A 75 7.63 0.69 -0.98
CA LYS A 75 7.33 1.18 -2.35
C LYS A 75 7.77 0.16 -3.39
N ARG A 76 6.80 -0.62 -3.88
CA ARG A 76 6.98 -1.42 -5.09
C ARG A 76 7.45 -0.51 -6.23
N ILE A 77 8.65 -0.77 -6.73
CA ILE A 77 9.16 -0.10 -7.92
C ILE A 77 8.48 -0.76 -9.11
N TYR A 78 7.55 -0.05 -9.72
CA TYR A 78 6.94 -0.50 -10.96
C TYR A 78 7.73 0.05 -12.15
N THR A 79 8.05 -0.79 -13.13
CA THR A 79 8.27 -0.29 -14.50
C THR A 79 6.98 0.38 -14.99
N LYS A 80 7.07 1.29 -15.97
CA LYS A 80 5.87 1.93 -16.54
C LYS A 80 4.78 0.91 -16.90
N LYS A 81 5.18 -0.20 -17.54
CA LYS A 81 4.25 -1.27 -17.92
C LYS A 81 3.62 -1.95 -16.70
N GLU A 82 4.41 -2.26 -15.68
CA GLU A 82 3.89 -2.89 -14.45
C GLU A 82 2.99 -1.92 -13.68
N TYR A 83 3.31 -0.62 -13.71
CA TYR A 83 2.51 0.43 -13.07
C TYR A 83 1.14 0.52 -13.73
N ASP A 84 1.11 0.59 -15.06
CA ASP A 84 -0.13 0.67 -15.83
C ASP A 84 -1.01 -0.57 -15.59
N VAL A 85 -0.40 -1.76 -15.50
CA VAL A 85 -1.11 -3.01 -15.17
C VAL A 85 -1.62 -3.00 -13.73
N ALA A 86 -0.79 -2.59 -12.76
CA ALA A 86 -1.18 -2.50 -11.36
C ALA A 86 -2.32 -1.50 -11.17
N LEU A 87 -2.21 -0.31 -11.75
CA LEU A 87 -3.24 0.73 -11.68
C LEU A 87 -4.53 0.26 -12.33
N LYS A 88 -4.47 -0.38 -13.51
CA LYS A 88 -5.65 -0.95 -14.17
C LYS A 88 -6.34 -1.97 -13.27
N HIS A 89 -5.57 -2.86 -12.65
CA HIS A 89 -6.08 -3.86 -11.73
C HIS A 89 -6.71 -3.23 -10.47
N SER A 90 -6.03 -2.26 -9.86
CA SER A 90 -6.56 -1.51 -8.72
C SER A 90 -7.87 -0.80 -9.03
N LYS A 91 -7.98 -0.18 -10.21
CA LYS A 91 -9.22 0.45 -10.68
C LYS A 91 -10.35 -0.56 -10.89
N LEU A 92 -10.06 -1.77 -11.35
CA LEU A 92 -11.05 -2.85 -11.46
C LEU A 92 -11.57 -3.26 -10.08
N ILE A 93 -10.68 -3.41 -9.09
CA ILE A 93 -11.05 -3.80 -7.72
C ILE A 93 -11.85 -2.70 -7.00
N THR A 94 -11.60 -1.42 -7.29
CA THR A 94 -12.17 -0.30 -6.50
C THR A 94 -13.31 0.46 -7.18
N LEU A 95 -13.21 0.69 -8.49
CA LEU A 95 -14.06 1.64 -9.24
C LEU A 95 -15.08 0.97 -10.16
N SER A 96 -14.98 -0.34 -10.39
CA SER A 96 -15.86 -1.10 -11.30
C SER A 96 -16.08 -0.46 -12.67
N HIS A 97 -15.01 -0.02 -13.34
CA HIS A 97 -15.16 0.45 -14.71
C HIS A 97 -15.11 -0.76 -15.66
N ASN A 98 -16.30 -1.29 -15.98
CA ASN A 98 -16.68 -2.22 -17.07
C ASN A 98 -17.12 -3.64 -16.69
N GLU A 99 -17.34 -3.97 -15.41
CA GLU A 99 -17.90 -5.26 -15.00
C GLU A 99 -19.39 -5.10 -14.62
N PRO A 100 -20.33 -5.88 -15.21
CA PRO A 100 -21.76 -5.76 -14.92
C PRO A 100 -22.17 -6.12 -13.47
N TYR A 101 -21.23 -6.58 -12.63
CA TYR A 101 -21.52 -7.25 -11.37
C TYR A 101 -20.89 -6.61 -10.12
N PHE A 102 -20.08 -5.56 -10.27
CA PHE A 102 -19.50 -4.84 -9.14
C PHE A 102 -19.98 -3.39 -9.16
N TRP A 103 -20.51 -2.90 -8.05
CA TRP A 103 -21.01 -1.52 -7.98
C TRP A 103 -19.96 -0.54 -7.45
N GLY A 104 -18.75 -0.99 -7.11
CA GLY A 104 -17.64 -0.15 -6.66
C GLY A 104 -17.95 0.67 -5.41
N PHE A 105 -16.95 1.27 -4.78
CA PHE A 105 -17.21 2.18 -3.64
C PHE A 105 -17.94 3.47 -4.05
N ASN A 106 -17.98 3.77 -5.35
CA ASN A 106 -18.57 5.00 -5.90
C ASN A 106 -20.11 5.02 -5.92
N ASN A 107 -20.77 3.86 -5.83
CA ASN A 107 -22.24 3.77 -5.91
C ASN A 107 -22.91 3.36 -4.60
N PHE A 108 -22.14 3.17 -3.53
CA PHE A 108 -22.67 2.89 -2.21
C PHE A 108 -22.64 4.13 -1.32
N GLU A 109 -23.63 4.26 -0.44
CA GLU A 109 -23.42 5.05 0.76
C GLU A 109 -22.25 4.44 1.56
N PRO A 110 -21.33 5.26 2.10
CA PRO A 110 -20.11 4.75 2.74
C PRO A 110 -20.37 3.68 3.79
N HIS A 111 -21.41 3.85 4.58
CA HIS A 111 -21.88 2.90 5.59
C HIS A 111 -22.23 1.53 5.00
N ALA A 112 -23.01 1.50 3.91
CA ALA A 112 -23.36 0.27 3.22
C ALA A 112 -22.13 -0.44 2.64
N ALA A 113 -21.18 0.32 2.08
CA ALA A 113 -19.94 -0.22 1.55
C ALA A 113 -19.09 -0.89 2.64
N ILE A 114 -18.93 -0.24 3.80
CA ILE A 114 -18.18 -0.81 4.92
C ILE A 114 -18.86 -2.05 5.48
N LYS A 115 -20.20 -2.06 5.54
CA LYS A 115 -20.94 -3.25 5.96
C LYS A 115 -20.73 -4.43 5.02
N CYS A 116 -20.77 -4.22 3.70
CA CYS A 116 -20.46 -5.25 2.70
C CYS A 116 -18.99 -5.71 2.78
N LEU A 117 -18.05 -4.75 2.90
CA LEU A 117 -16.63 -5.04 3.06
C LEU A 117 -16.36 -5.91 4.30
N GLY A 118 -17.01 -5.60 5.43
CA GLY A 118 -16.92 -6.35 6.68
C GLY A 118 -17.57 -7.73 6.63
N ASN A 119 -18.42 -8.03 5.65
CA ASN A 119 -18.99 -9.37 5.50
C ASN A 119 -17.98 -10.30 4.78
N PRO A 120 -17.39 -11.30 5.45
CA PRO A 120 -16.41 -12.19 4.83
C PRO A 120 -16.99 -13.04 3.70
N ASN A 121 -18.32 -13.24 3.68
CA ASN A 121 -19.02 -14.01 2.65
C ASN A 121 -19.34 -13.18 1.40
N ASP A 122 -19.13 -11.87 1.42
CA ASP A 122 -19.38 -11.01 0.27
C ASP A 122 -18.22 -11.10 -0.73
N GLN A 123 -18.35 -11.98 -1.72
CA GLN A 123 -17.32 -12.24 -2.74
C GLN A 123 -16.95 -10.98 -3.55
N GLN A 124 -17.82 -9.96 -3.61
CA GLN A 124 -17.53 -8.75 -4.37
C GLN A 124 -16.34 -7.97 -3.80
N PHE A 125 -16.11 -8.08 -2.49
CA PHE A 125 -15.03 -7.35 -1.79
C PHE A 125 -13.83 -8.24 -1.46
N GLU A 126 -13.82 -9.50 -1.91
CA GLU A 126 -12.76 -10.47 -1.57
C GLU A 126 -11.36 -9.96 -1.96
N LEU A 127 -11.17 -9.57 -3.22
CA LEU A 127 -9.88 -9.07 -3.69
C LEU A 127 -9.45 -7.78 -2.97
N PHE A 128 -10.40 -6.90 -2.65
CA PHE A 128 -10.09 -5.69 -1.89
C PHE A 128 -9.66 -6.02 -0.45
N ARG A 129 -10.30 -7.00 0.20
CA ARG A 129 -9.87 -7.50 1.51
C ARG A 129 -8.46 -8.08 1.49
N GLU A 130 -8.11 -8.87 0.46
CA GLU A 130 -6.75 -9.40 0.32
C GLU A 130 -5.71 -8.26 0.21
N HIS A 131 -6.04 -7.20 -0.51
CA HIS A 131 -5.21 -5.99 -0.59
C HIS A 131 -5.11 -5.26 0.76
N LEU A 132 -6.21 -5.10 1.50
CA LEU A 132 -6.19 -4.52 2.84
C LEU A 132 -5.30 -5.34 3.78
N GLN A 133 -5.49 -6.66 3.83
CA GLN A 133 -4.76 -7.57 4.70
C GLN A 133 -3.24 -7.53 4.45
N SER A 134 -2.82 -7.48 3.18
CA SER A 134 -1.41 -7.56 2.80
C SER A 134 -0.72 -6.21 2.61
N GLY A 135 -1.49 -5.13 2.43
CA GLY A 135 -0.98 -3.81 2.05
C GLY A 135 -1.32 -2.67 3.00
N TYR A 136 -2.27 -2.89 3.92
CA TYR A 136 -2.82 -1.85 4.81
C TYR A 136 -3.11 -2.43 6.21
N PRO A 137 -2.08 -2.89 6.95
CA PRO A 137 -2.27 -3.62 8.20
C PRO A 137 -3.06 -2.83 9.26
N ASP A 138 -2.85 -1.51 9.34
CA ASP A 138 -3.59 -0.67 10.29
C ASP A 138 -5.08 -0.62 9.99
N ILE A 139 -5.45 -0.53 8.70
CA ILE A 139 -6.84 -0.51 8.25
C ILE A 139 -7.46 -1.90 8.38
N TRP A 140 -6.69 -2.96 8.09
CA TRP A 140 -7.11 -4.34 8.30
C TRP A 140 -7.45 -4.64 9.77
N ASN A 141 -6.62 -4.18 10.70
CA ASN A 141 -6.87 -4.34 12.14
C ASN A 141 -8.18 -3.66 12.58
N ILE A 142 -8.51 -2.49 12.01
CA ILE A 142 -9.78 -1.81 12.27
C ILE A 142 -10.95 -2.65 11.71
N LEU A 143 -10.78 -3.23 10.52
CA LEU A 143 -11.80 -4.07 9.88
C LEU A 143 -12.06 -5.35 10.69
N GLU A 144 -11.02 -6.02 11.17
CA GLU A 144 -11.16 -7.20 12.03
C GLU A 144 -11.87 -6.87 13.34
N ASN A 145 -11.52 -5.74 13.98
CA ASN A 145 -12.19 -5.29 15.20
C ASN A 145 -13.67 -4.96 14.93
N TYR A 146 -13.96 -4.29 13.82
CA TYR A 146 -15.34 -4.04 13.38
C TYR A 146 -16.12 -5.35 13.19
N GLN A 147 -15.54 -6.35 12.52
CA GLN A 147 -16.16 -7.66 12.30
C GLN A 147 -16.47 -8.39 13.61
N GLN A 148 -15.50 -8.43 14.53
CA GLN A 148 -15.68 -9.06 15.85
C GLN A 148 -16.83 -8.39 16.62
N LYS A 149 -16.82 -7.06 16.72
CA LYS A 149 -17.88 -6.32 17.44
C LYS A 149 -19.23 -6.44 16.77
N TYR A 150 -19.29 -6.50 15.44
CA TYR A 150 -20.54 -6.67 14.72
C TYR A 150 -21.20 -8.03 15.03
N GLN A 151 -20.40 -9.10 15.20
CA GLN A 151 -20.90 -10.43 15.59
C GLN A 151 -21.43 -10.48 17.02
N GLU A 152 -20.94 -9.62 17.92
CA GLU A 152 -21.44 -9.53 19.30
C GLU A 152 -22.84 -8.90 19.41
N VAL A 153 -23.34 -8.26 18.34
CA VAL A 153 -24.65 -7.61 18.33
C VAL A 153 -25.68 -8.53 17.66
N PRO A 154 -26.73 -8.99 18.37
CA PRO A 154 -27.75 -9.87 17.79
C PRO A 154 -28.46 -9.23 16.59
N GLU A 155 -28.53 -9.92 15.45
CA GLU A 155 -29.22 -9.43 14.23
C GLU A 155 -30.68 -9.03 14.48
N LYS A 156 -31.39 -9.78 15.34
CA LYS A 156 -32.78 -9.49 15.73
C LYS A 156 -32.95 -8.19 16.52
N GLY A 157 -31.87 -7.62 17.05
CA GLY A 157 -31.89 -6.32 17.71
C GLY A 157 -31.84 -5.14 16.74
N MET A 158 -31.52 -5.33 15.45
CA MET A 158 -31.26 -4.22 14.53
C MET A 158 -32.53 -3.47 14.11
N PHE A 159 -33.68 -4.14 14.12
CA PHE A 159 -34.96 -3.53 13.70
C PHE A 159 -36.12 -3.67 14.71
N GLU A 160 -36.10 -4.59 15.68
CA GLU A 160 -37.33 -4.93 16.45
C GLU A 160 -37.24 -4.92 17.98
N LEU A 161 -36.12 -4.56 18.61
CA LEU A 161 -36.07 -4.49 20.08
C LEU A 161 -35.87 -3.06 20.55
N ARG A 162 -36.93 -2.52 21.16
CA ARG A 162 -36.92 -1.30 21.99
C ARG A 162 -35.61 -1.21 22.78
N GLU A 163 -34.85 -0.17 22.46
CA GLU A 163 -33.48 0.12 22.85
C GLU A 163 -33.31 0.41 24.36
N ASN A 164 -33.51 -0.59 25.23
CA ASN A 164 -33.48 -0.35 26.68
C ASN A 164 -32.27 -0.95 27.42
N SER A 165 -31.33 -1.61 26.73
CA SER A 165 -30.07 -2.05 27.37
C SER A 165 -28.94 -1.05 27.07
N PRO A 166 -28.42 -0.33 28.09
CA PRO A 166 -27.28 0.57 27.93
C PRO A 166 -26.05 -0.10 27.29
N GLU A 167 -25.86 -1.40 27.55
CA GLU A 167 -24.74 -2.17 26.99
C GLU A 167 -24.85 -2.30 25.47
N ILE A 168 -26.04 -2.62 24.95
CA ILE A 168 -26.26 -2.77 23.49
C ILE A 168 -26.09 -1.41 22.79
N VAL A 169 -26.56 -0.33 23.41
CA VAL A 169 -26.38 1.03 22.88
C VAL A 169 -24.90 1.41 22.84
N ALA A 170 -24.12 1.08 23.88
CA ALA A 170 -22.68 1.32 23.90
C ALA A 170 -21.95 0.56 22.78
N LYS A 171 -22.22 -0.74 22.61
CA LYS A 171 -21.63 -1.56 21.54
C LYS A 171 -21.96 -1.00 20.15
N ARG A 172 -23.19 -0.54 19.92
CA ARG A 172 -23.57 0.10 18.65
C ARG A 172 -22.79 1.39 18.39
N ARG A 173 -22.63 2.24 19.40
CA ARG A 173 -21.84 3.48 19.25
C ARG A 173 -20.39 3.17 18.87
N GLU A 174 -19.80 2.13 19.43
CA GLU A 174 -18.47 1.69 19.06
C GLU A 174 -18.40 1.18 17.61
N ILE A 175 -19.38 0.37 17.19
CA ILE A 175 -19.49 -0.11 15.81
C ILE A 175 -19.60 1.08 14.84
N PHE A 176 -20.50 2.04 15.11
CA PHE A 176 -20.65 3.23 14.26
C PHE A 176 -19.35 4.06 14.20
N LYS A 177 -18.61 4.15 15.31
CA LYS A 177 -17.31 4.84 15.33
C LYS A 177 -16.29 4.13 14.44
N LEU A 178 -16.19 2.80 14.54
CA LEU A 178 -15.30 2.00 13.70
C LEU A 178 -15.72 2.06 12.23
N GLU A 179 -17.01 2.03 11.95
CA GLU A 179 -17.57 2.12 10.62
C GLU A 179 -17.25 3.47 9.96
N ALA A 180 -17.41 4.58 10.70
CA ALA A 180 -17.03 5.91 10.22
C ALA A 180 -15.52 6.03 9.98
N GLN A 181 -14.71 5.43 10.86
CA GLN A 181 -13.25 5.40 10.68
C GLN A 181 -12.87 4.59 9.43
N LEU A 182 -13.42 3.39 9.26
CA LEU A 182 -13.21 2.55 8.09
C LEU A 182 -13.66 3.25 6.81
N ALA A 183 -14.81 3.91 6.82
CA ALA A 183 -15.30 4.67 5.68
C ALA A 183 -14.29 5.74 5.27
N ASN A 184 -13.75 6.50 6.22
CA ASN A 184 -12.75 7.52 5.91
C ASN A 184 -11.48 6.93 5.28
N GLU A 185 -10.93 5.87 5.89
CA GLU A 185 -9.70 5.24 5.42
C GLU A 185 -9.87 4.53 4.07
N VAL A 186 -10.96 3.79 3.90
CA VAL A 186 -11.24 3.06 2.65
C VAL A 186 -11.50 4.01 1.51
N TYR A 187 -12.30 5.07 1.72
CA TYR A 187 -12.55 6.06 0.67
C TYR A 187 -11.32 6.89 0.36
N HIS A 188 -10.41 7.12 1.33
CA HIS A 188 -9.11 7.68 1.04
C HIS A 188 -8.28 6.77 0.11
N ILE A 189 -8.24 5.45 0.35
CA ILE A 189 -7.57 4.50 -0.56
C ILE A 189 -8.21 4.54 -1.96
N VAL A 190 -9.53 4.55 -2.04
CA VAL A 190 -10.25 4.62 -3.32
C VAL A 190 -9.89 5.90 -4.06
N ASP A 191 -9.85 7.04 -3.37
CA ASP A 191 -9.45 8.32 -3.94
C ASP A 191 -8.02 8.31 -4.49
N LEU A 192 -7.08 7.67 -3.77
CA LEU A 192 -5.71 7.48 -4.27
C LEU A 192 -5.71 6.70 -5.60
N VAL A 193 -6.54 5.67 -5.74
CA VAL A 193 -6.67 4.88 -6.97
C VAL A 193 -7.32 5.68 -8.11
N VAL A 194 -8.33 6.48 -7.81
CA VAL A 194 -8.93 7.44 -8.76
C VAL A 194 -7.84 8.36 -9.32
N HIS A 195 -7.00 8.89 -8.43
CA HIS A 195 -5.91 9.81 -8.75
C HIS A 195 -4.62 9.12 -9.23
N GLY A 196 -4.71 7.84 -9.56
CA GLY A 196 -3.66 7.15 -10.31
C GLY A 196 -2.67 6.36 -9.47
N THR A 197 -2.87 6.22 -8.16
CA THR A 197 -2.01 5.42 -7.28
C THR A 197 -2.54 3.99 -7.17
N PRO A 198 -1.78 2.94 -7.57
CA PRO A 198 -2.23 1.56 -7.39
C PRO A 198 -2.45 1.20 -5.91
N LEU A 199 -3.32 0.23 -5.65
CA LEU A 199 -3.47 -0.39 -4.34
C LEU A 199 -2.15 -1.03 -3.88
N ASN A 200 -1.83 -0.83 -2.61
CA ASN A 200 -0.80 -1.61 -1.94
C ASN A 200 -1.31 -3.03 -1.65
N GLY A 201 -0.38 -3.96 -1.39
CA GLY A 201 -0.73 -5.36 -1.12
C GLY A 201 -0.83 -6.22 -2.38
N THR A 202 -1.22 -7.47 -2.21
CA THR A 202 -1.46 -8.45 -3.27
C THR A 202 -2.82 -9.11 -3.09
N CYS A 203 -3.46 -9.43 -4.21
CA CYS A 203 -4.55 -10.40 -4.25
C CYS A 203 -4.19 -11.58 -5.17
N GLU A 204 -5.06 -12.57 -5.27
CA GLU A 204 -4.86 -13.70 -6.18
C GLU A 204 -4.81 -13.36 -7.66
N ASN A 205 -5.48 -12.28 -8.05
CA ASN A 205 -5.55 -11.80 -9.43
C ASN A 205 -4.50 -10.72 -9.75
N CYS A 206 -3.67 -10.36 -8.78
CA CYS A 206 -2.51 -9.51 -9.04
C CYS A 206 -1.54 -10.25 -9.95
N THR A 207 -1.30 -9.71 -11.15
CA THR A 207 -0.24 -10.16 -12.07
C THR A 207 1.15 -10.21 -11.42
N SER A 208 1.33 -9.49 -10.30
CA SER A 208 2.54 -9.52 -9.47
C SER A 208 2.74 -10.81 -8.66
N LYS A 209 1.81 -11.78 -8.62
CA LYS A 209 2.14 -13.14 -8.13
C LYS A 209 3.23 -13.80 -9.00
N HIS A 210 3.37 -13.39 -10.26
CA HIS A 210 4.41 -13.88 -11.18
C HIS A 210 5.67 -13.00 -11.26
N LEU A 211 5.72 -11.89 -10.53
CA LEU A 211 6.94 -11.12 -10.35
C LEU A 211 7.52 -11.50 -9.01
N SER A 212 8.57 -12.32 -9.06
CA SER A 212 9.36 -12.70 -7.89
C SER A 212 9.80 -11.42 -7.19
N ILE A 213 9.20 -11.12 -6.04
CA ILE A 213 9.88 -10.32 -5.03
C ILE A 213 11.09 -11.18 -4.68
N ILE A 214 12.29 -10.73 -5.07
CA ILE A 214 13.52 -11.28 -4.52
C ILE A 214 13.51 -10.86 -3.05
N LYS A 215 12.89 -11.70 -2.22
CA LYS A 215 13.17 -11.78 -0.80
C LYS A 215 14.49 -12.54 -0.69
N GLU A 216 15.53 -11.87 -0.23
CA GLU A 216 16.62 -12.53 0.49
C GLU A 216 16.25 -12.52 1.97
#